data_AF-A0A1F4FSH6-F1
#
_entry.id   AF-A0A1F4FSH6-F1
#
_cell.length_a   1.000
_cell.length_b   1.000
_cell.length_c   1.000
_cell.angle_alpha   90.00
_cell.angle_beta   90.00
_cell.angle_gamma   90.00
#
_symmetry.space_group_name_H-M   'P 1'
#
loop_
_entity.id
_entity.type
_entity.pdbx_description
1 polymer ?
#
loop_
_entity_poly.entity_id
_entity_poly.type
_entity_poly.pdbx_seq_one_letter_code
_entity_poly.pdbx_strand_id
1 'polypeptide(L)'
;MAVPEEVRLRVNGADHVVPIEPRRTLLDALRNGLGLAGAKKACDMGNCGARTVLVDGRAVYACLLLAIDCAGREIATIEGLDGDPLQKAFIEADAFQCGFCMPGQIMSLKALAFFCLTIH
;
A
#
# COMPACT_ATOMS: atom_id res chain seq x y z
N MET A 1 18.72 2.49 21.36
CA MET A 1 18.16 1.78 20.18
C MET A 1 16.86 1.14 20.63
N ALA A 2 15.77 1.30 19.88
CA ALA A 2 14.50 0.66 20.22
C ALA A 2 14.61 -0.86 19.96
N VAL A 3 13.96 -1.66 20.80
CA VAL A 3 13.91 -3.12 20.63
C VAL A 3 12.83 -3.42 19.56
N PRO A 4 13.12 -4.22 18.52
CA PRO A 4 12.11 -4.63 17.55
C PRO A 4 11.05 -5.51 18.21
N GLU A 5 9.79 -5.29 17.86
CA GLU A 5 8.65 -6.14 18.24
C GLU A 5 8.17 -6.94 17.04
N GLU A 6 7.73 -8.18 17.25
CA GLU A 6 7.11 -8.98 16.21
C GLU A 6 5.67 -8.54 16.00
N VAL A 7 5.35 -8.05 14.80
CA VAL A 7 4.01 -7.62 14.42
C VAL A 7 3.51 -8.52 13.30
N ARG A 8 2.26 -8.97 13.43
CA ARG A 8 1.55 -9.69 12.35
C ARG A 8 0.81 -8.70 11.46
N LEU A 9 1.21 -8.63 10.20
CA LEU A 9 0.57 -7.84 9.15
C LEU A 9 -0.13 -8.77 8.17
N ARG A 10 -1.39 -8.49 7.85
CA ARG A 10 -2.14 -9.24 6.84
C ARG A 10 -2.11 -8.47 5.53
N VAL A 11 -1.27 -8.92 4.59
CA VAL A 11 -0.97 -8.19 3.35
C VAL A 11 -1.36 -9.05 2.15
N ASN A 12 -2.20 -8.51 1.27
CA ASN A 12 -2.70 -9.19 0.07
C ASN A 12 -3.28 -10.59 0.39
N GLY A 13 -4.05 -10.69 1.49
CA GLY A 13 -4.65 -11.94 1.94
C GLY A 13 -3.74 -12.92 2.69
N ALA A 14 -2.44 -12.64 2.82
CA ALA A 14 -1.47 -13.49 3.53
C ALA A 14 -1.00 -12.86 4.86
N ASP A 15 -0.84 -13.69 5.89
CA ASP A 15 -0.28 -13.26 7.17
C ASP A 15 1.26 -13.27 7.11
N HIS A 16 1.87 -12.16 7.52
CA HIS A 16 3.32 -12.00 7.64
C HIS A 16 3.69 -11.57 9.05
N VAL A 17 4.64 -12.26 9.67
CA VAL A 17 5.25 -11.83 10.94
C VAL A 17 6.54 -11.09 10.62
N VAL A 18 6.64 -9.84 11.05
CA VAL A 18 7.77 -8.96 10.73
C VAL A 18 8.33 -8.36 12.01
N PRO A 19 9.67 -8.33 12.22
CA PRO A 19 10.28 -7.56 13.29
C PRO A 19 10.28 -6.07 12.93
N ILE A 20 9.68 -5.25 13.79
CA ILE A 20 9.44 -3.84 13.52
C ILE A 20 9.88 -2.99 14.73
N GLU A 21 10.68 -1.94 14.51
CA GLU A 21 10.82 -0.88 15.51
C GLU A 21 9.51 -0.07 15.59
N PRO A 22 9.06 0.42 16.77
CA PRO A 22 7.78 1.11 16.93
C PRO A 22 7.58 2.31 15.98
N ARG A 23 8.66 2.99 15.60
CA ARG A 23 8.64 4.15 14.69
C ARG A 23 8.61 3.80 13.19
N ARG A 24 8.68 2.53 12.82
CA ARG A 24 8.78 2.12 11.41
C ARG A 24 7.44 2.35 10.73
N THR A 25 7.47 3.09 9.63
CA THR A 25 6.30 3.34 8.80
C THR A 25 5.82 2.04 8.15
N LEU A 26 4.53 1.97 7.82
CA LEU A 26 3.98 0.87 7.04
C LEU A 26 4.70 0.77 5.68
N LEU A 27 5.05 1.90 5.07
CA LEU A 27 5.81 1.92 3.81
C LEU A 27 7.16 1.20 3.94
N ASP A 28 7.94 1.50 4.97
CA ASP A 28 9.25 0.87 5.17
C ASP A 28 9.13 -0.59 5.63
N ALA A 29 8.03 -0.97 6.31
CA ALA A 29 7.73 -2.36 6.64
C ALA A 29 7.41 -3.19 5.38
N LEU A 30 6.53 -2.68 4.50
CA LEU A 30 6.19 -3.34 3.23
C LEU A 30 7.43 -3.48 2.33
N ARG A 31 8.15 -2.38 2.10
CA ARG A 31 9.28 -2.35 1.16
C ARG A 31 10.48 -3.13 1.67
N ASN A 32 10.96 -2.80 2.87
CA ASN A 32 12.23 -3.31 3.38
C ASN A 32 12.05 -4.53 4.30
N GLY A 33 10.84 -4.77 4.80
CA GLY A 33 10.52 -5.92 5.65
C GLY A 33 9.98 -7.09 4.83
N LEU A 34 9.10 -6.82 3.87
CA LEU A 34 8.43 -7.84 3.05
C LEU A 34 8.90 -7.89 1.59
N GLY A 35 9.74 -6.95 1.14
CA GLY A 35 10.19 -6.87 -0.25
C GLY A 35 9.12 -6.35 -1.23
N LEU A 36 7.97 -5.88 -0.74
CA LEU A 36 6.87 -5.34 -1.53
C LEU A 36 7.17 -3.89 -1.93
N ALA A 37 7.90 -3.73 -3.03
CA ALA A 37 8.46 -2.46 -3.48
C ALA A 37 7.54 -1.64 -4.41
N GLY A 38 6.31 -2.09 -4.63
CA GLY A 38 5.30 -1.46 -5.49
C GLY A 38 4.88 -0.09 -4.97
N ALA A 39 4.57 0.03 -3.67
CA ALA A 39 4.35 1.34 -3.03
C ALA A 39 5.67 2.14 -2.99
N LYS A 40 5.66 3.38 -3.51
CA LYS A 40 6.90 4.14 -3.75
C LYS A 40 7.21 5.17 -2.66
N LYS A 41 8.46 5.18 -2.21
CA LYS A 41 9.01 6.25 -1.37
C LYS A 41 9.49 7.40 -2.26
N ALA A 42 8.74 8.51 -2.25
CA ALA A 42 9.05 9.69 -3.06
C ALA A 42 9.24 10.94 -2.19
N CYS A 43 8.16 11.44 -1.58
CA CYS A 43 8.19 12.74 -0.90
C CYS A 43 8.49 12.72 0.59
N ASP A 44 8.44 11.57 1.30
CA ASP A 44 8.68 11.58 2.75
C ASP A 44 7.45 11.95 3.60
N MET A 45 6.67 12.93 3.12
CA MET A 45 5.87 13.83 3.97
C MET A 45 4.36 13.94 3.63
N GLY A 46 3.84 13.11 2.73
CA GLY A 46 2.39 12.97 2.48
C GLY A 46 1.86 13.72 1.26
N ASN A 47 2.73 14.34 0.46
CA ASN A 47 2.29 15.25 -0.61
C ASN A 47 2.06 14.59 -1.98
N CYS A 48 2.66 13.42 -2.25
CA CYS A 48 2.72 12.87 -3.61
C CYS A 48 1.79 11.69 -3.94
N GLY A 49 1.19 11.02 -2.95
CA GLY A 49 0.34 9.84 -3.16
C GLY A 49 1.00 8.57 -3.73
N ALA A 50 2.28 8.59 -4.11
CA ALA A 50 2.96 7.44 -4.75
C ALA A 50 3.09 6.18 -3.84
N ARG A 51 2.83 6.34 -2.53
CA ARG A 51 2.81 5.30 -1.50
C ARG A 51 1.41 4.90 -1.05
N THR A 52 0.39 5.17 -1.88
CA THR A 52 -0.99 4.80 -1.55
C THR A 52 -1.13 3.28 -1.52
N VAL A 53 -1.70 2.79 -0.42
CA VAL A 53 -2.13 1.39 -0.20
C VAL A 53 -3.55 1.43 0.36
N LEU A 54 -4.22 0.28 0.43
CA LEU A 54 -5.50 0.18 1.16
C LEU A 54 -5.27 -0.45 2.52
N VAL A 55 -5.90 0.11 3.55
CA VAL A 55 -6.04 -0.54 4.85
C VAL A 55 -7.53 -0.60 5.18
N ASP A 56 -8.04 -1.82 5.35
CA ASP A 56 -9.48 -2.12 5.47
C ASP A 56 -10.32 -1.46 4.36
N GLY A 57 -9.81 -1.56 3.12
CA GLY A 57 -10.44 -0.99 1.93
C GLY A 57 -10.31 0.54 1.77
N ARG A 58 -9.72 1.25 2.74
CA ARG A 58 -9.53 2.71 2.67
C ARG A 58 -8.16 3.08 2.13
N ALA A 59 -8.11 4.00 1.17
CA ALA A 59 -6.85 4.55 0.68
C ALA A 59 -6.14 5.33 1.80
N VAL A 60 -4.88 4.99 2.05
CA VAL A 60 -4.01 5.67 3.02
C VAL A 60 -2.61 5.86 2.44
N TYR A 61 -1.88 6.85 2.94
CA TYR A 61 -0.47 7.02 2.62
C TYR A 61 0.39 6.22 3.62
N ALA A 62 0.95 5.08 3.18
CA ALA A 62 1.63 4.09 4.03
C ALA A 62 2.81 4.63 4.86
N CYS A 63 3.38 5.72 4.41
CA CYS A 63 4.42 6.51 5.06
C CYS A 63 4.06 7.30 6.33
N LEU A 64 2.78 7.61 6.52
CA LEU A 64 2.28 8.46 7.60
C LEU A 64 1.58 7.58 8.65
N LEU A 65 1.61 6.27 8.44
CA LEU A 65 1.03 5.26 9.29
C LEU A 65 2.17 4.39 9.83
N LEU A 66 2.15 4.09 11.12
CA LEU A 66 3.09 3.15 11.70
C LEU A 66 2.65 1.73 11.37
N ALA A 67 3.62 0.84 11.13
CA ALA A 67 3.30 -0.55 10.82
C ALA A 67 2.62 -1.25 12.01
N ILE A 68 2.97 -0.87 13.24
CA ILE A 68 2.35 -1.41 14.47
C ILE A 68 0.85 -1.10 14.56
N ASP A 69 0.43 0.08 14.10
CA ASP A 69 -0.99 0.49 14.06
C ASP A 69 -1.82 -0.29 13.01
N CYS A 70 -1.13 -1.08 12.17
CA CYS A 70 -1.75 -1.90 11.14
C CYS A 70 -1.86 -3.38 11.53
N ALA A 71 -1.46 -3.75 12.76
CA ALA A 71 -1.52 -5.11 13.25
C ALA A 71 -2.95 -5.67 13.14
N GLY A 72 -3.09 -6.84 12.50
CA GLY A 72 -4.39 -7.51 12.32
C GLY A 72 -5.37 -6.87 11.34
N ARG A 73 -4.98 -5.77 10.67
CA ARG A 73 -5.80 -5.09 9.65
C ARG A 73 -5.49 -5.64 8.26
N GLU A 74 -6.47 -5.60 7.35
CA GLU A 74 -6.25 -6.07 5.97
C GLU A 74 -5.56 -4.97 5.16
N ILE A 75 -4.39 -5.28 4.62
CA ILE A 75 -3.57 -4.36 3.83
C ILE A 75 -3.55 -4.86 2.38
N ALA A 76 -3.96 -4.03 1.43
CA ALA A 76 -3.82 -4.33 0.01
C ALA A 76 -2.81 -3.38 -0.64
N THR A 77 -1.88 -3.95 -1.40
CA THR A 77 -0.87 -3.22 -2.18
C THR A 77 -1.06 -3.47 -3.67
N ILE A 78 -0.29 -2.77 -4.51
CA ILE A 78 -0.37 -2.91 -5.97
C ILE A 78 -0.03 -4.34 -6.42
N GLU A 79 0.86 -5.02 -5.70
CA GLU A 79 1.24 -6.41 -5.96
C GLU A 79 0.05 -7.37 -5.81
N GLY A 80 -0.92 -7.04 -4.95
CA GLY A 80 -2.15 -7.82 -4.79
C GLY A 80 -3.17 -7.62 -5.92
N LEU A 81 -2.91 -6.69 -6.86
CA LEU A 81 -3.78 -6.40 -8.00
C LEU A 81 -3.26 -7.00 -9.32
N ASP A 82 -2.36 -7.98 -9.28
CA ASP A 82 -1.89 -8.63 -10.50
C ASP A 82 -3.07 -9.20 -11.30
N GLY A 83 -3.08 -8.93 -12.61
CA GLY A 83 -4.19 -9.28 -13.50
C GLY A 83 -5.48 -8.46 -13.35
N ASP A 84 -5.56 -7.49 -12.41
CA ASP A 84 -6.74 -6.65 -12.19
C ASP A 84 -7.06 -5.80 -13.44
N PRO A 85 -8.35 -5.66 -13.84
CA PRO A 85 -8.75 -4.85 -14.98
C PRO A 85 -8.26 -3.40 -14.95
N LEU A 86 -8.07 -2.81 -13.76
CA LEU A 86 -7.53 -1.45 -13.64
C LEU A 86 -6.10 -1.36 -14.18
N GLN A 87 -5.26 -2.38 -13.97
CA GLN A 87 -3.90 -2.37 -14.52
C GLN A 87 -3.91 -2.42 -16.05
N LYS A 88 -4.79 -3.26 -16.62
CA LYS A 88 -4.97 -3.38 -18.08
C LYS A 88 -5.46 -2.07 -18.68
N ALA A 89 -6.45 -1.44 -18.07
CA ALA A 89 -6.98 -0.15 -18.51
C ALA A 89 -5.90 0.96 -18.51
N PHE A 90 -4.99 0.97 -17.53
CA PHE A 90 -3.87 1.92 -17.52
C PHE A 90 -2.90 1.71 -18.69
N ILE A 91 -2.65 0.45 -19.07
CA ILE A 91 -1.78 0.12 -20.20
C ILE A 91 -2.46 0.51 -21.52
N GLU A 92 -3.72 0.14 -21.70
CA GLU A 92 -4.49 0.44 -22.91
C GLU A 92 -4.66 1.95 -23.15
N ALA A 93 -4.77 2.72 -22.07
CA ALA A 93 -4.93 4.17 -22.13
C ALA A 93 -3.59 4.95 -22.16
N ASP A 94 -2.43 4.27 -22.18
CA ASP A 94 -1.10 4.89 -22.05
C ASP A 94 -1.02 5.86 -20.86
N ALA A 95 -1.64 5.46 -19.73
CA ALA A 95 -1.87 6.33 -18.57
C ALA A 95 -0.64 6.48 -17.65
N PHE A 96 0.57 6.20 -18.16
CA PHE A 96 1.83 6.35 -17.43
C PHE A 96 2.98 6.65 -18.37
N GLN A 97 4.04 7.28 -17.86
CA GLN A 97 5.29 7.47 -18.58
C GLN A 97 6.40 6.68 -17.90
N CYS A 98 7.08 7.27 -16.91
CA CYS A 98 8.12 6.58 -16.14
C CYS A 98 7.58 5.45 -15.23
N GLY A 99 6.26 5.34 -15.09
CA GLY A 99 5.59 4.32 -14.26
C GLY A 99 5.72 4.51 -12.75
N PHE A 100 6.45 5.52 -12.27
CA PHE A 100 6.75 5.64 -10.83
C PHE A 100 5.51 5.94 -9.98
N CYS A 101 4.63 6.84 -10.43
CA CYS A 101 3.40 7.19 -9.71
C CYS A 101 2.24 6.21 -9.93
N MET A 102 2.34 5.37 -10.96
CA MET A 102 1.27 4.47 -11.42
C MET A 102 0.71 3.58 -10.29
N PRO A 103 1.53 2.94 -9.42
CA PRO A 103 1.01 2.16 -8.31
C PRO A 103 0.06 2.94 -7.39
N GLY A 104 0.46 4.15 -6.98
CA GLY A 104 -0.34 4.99 -6.10
C GLY A 104 -1.65 5.47 -6.76
N GLN A 105 -1.61 5.78 -8.06
CA GLN A 105 -2.79 6.14 -8.83
C GLN A 105 -3.79 4.99 -8.94
N ILE A 106 -3.31 3.77 -9.25
CA ILE A 106 -4.16 2.57 -9.35
C ILE A 106 -4.79 2.26 -8.00
N MET A 107 -4.02 2.27 -6.91
CA MET A 107 -4.57 2.01 -5.57
C MET A 107 -5.64 3.05 -5.18
N SER A 108 -5.45 4.32 -5.55
CA SER A 108 -6.44 5.38 -5.30
C SER A 108 -7.74 5.13 -6.07
N LEU A 109 -7.64 4.75 -7.34
CA LEU A 109 -8.81 4.42 -8.17
C LEU A 109 -9.52 3.16 -7.67
N LYS A 110 -8.77 2.15 -7.21
CA LYS A 110 -9.34 0.94 -6.62
C LYS A 110 -10.19 1.28 -5.39
N ALA A 111 -9.71 2.17 -4.52
CA ALA A 111 -10.47 2.63 -3.36
C ALA A 111 -11.76 3.35 -3.77
N LEU A 112 -11.68 4.24 -4.76
CA LEU A 112 -12.84 4.96 -5.27
C LEU A 112 -13.89 4.02 -5.88
N ALA A 113 -13.45 3.06 -6.69
CA ALA A 113 -14.32 2.08 -7.33
C ALA A 113 -15.04 1.20 -6.30
N PHE A 114 -14.34 0.75 -5.25
CA PHE A 114 -14.94 -0.03 -4.17
C PHE A 114 -15.98 0.79 -3.39
N PHE A 115 -15.66 2.04 -3.06
CA PHE A 115 -16.59 2.93 -2.34
C PHE A 115 -17.92 3.11 -3.10
N CYS A 116 -17.89 3.37 -4.41
CA CYS A 116 -19.11 3.47 -5.23
C CYS A 116 -20.01 2.23 -5.17
N LEU A 117 -19.45 1.03 -5.06
CA LEU A 117 -20.21 -0.22 -5.00
C LEU A 117 -20.86 -0.47 -3.63
N THR A 118 -20.47 0.29 -2.59
CA THR A 118 -20.96 0.11 -1.20
C THR A 118 -21.99 1.15 -0.76
N ILE A 119 -22.37 2.09 -1.63
CA ILE A 119 -23.33 3.19 -1.36
C ILE A 119 -24.72 2.89 -1.96
N HIS A 120 -24.95 1.67 -2.44
CA HIS A 120 -26.25 1.17 -2.89
C HIS A 120 -26.63 -0.05 -2.06
#